data_AF-A0A731GNI1-F1
#
_entry.id   AF-A0A731GNI1-F1
#
_cell.length_a   1.000
_cell.length_b   1.000
_cell.length_c   1.000
_cell.angle_alpha   90.00
_cell.angle_beta   90.00
_cell.angle_gamma   90.00
#
_symmetry.space_group_name_H-M   'P 1'
#
loop_
_entity.id
_entity.type
_entity.pdbx_description
1 polymer ?
#
loop_
_entity_poly.entity_id
_entity_poly.type
_entity_poly.pdbx_seq_one_letter_code
_entity_poly.pdbx_strand_id
1 'polypeptide(L)'
;PVGAVYTFIALVTGAAWGKPMWGTWWVWDARLTSELVLLFLYAGVIALWHAFDDRKMAGRAAGILVLVGVVNLPVIHYSVEWWNTLHQGSTQMQQSIDPAMRSPLRWAIAGY
;
A
#
# COMPACT_ATOMS: atom_id res chain seq x y z
N PRO A 1 6.52 2.08 -14.43
CA PRO A 1 6.80 3.35 -13.72
C PRO A 1 5.60 3.96 -12.99
N VAL A 2 4.37 3.89 -13.54
CA VAL A 2 3.18 4.51 -12.95
C VAL A 2 2.92 4.08 -11.50
N GLY A 3 2.96 2.77 -11.21
CA GLY A 3 2.81 2.26 -9.84
C GLY A 3 3.83 2.83 -8.85
N ALA A 4 5.10 2.95 -9.27
CA ALA A 4 6.15 3.55 -8.44
C ALA A 4 5.85 5.00 -8.06
N VAL A 5 5.31 5.78 -9.00
CA VAL A 5 4.95 7.18 -8.78
C VAL A 5 3.80 7.28 -7.78
N TYR A 6 2.74 6.48 -7.95
CA TYR A 6 1.61 6.49 -7.02
C TYR A 6 2.00 6.02 -5.62
N THR A 7 2.80 4.95 -5.50
CA THR A 7 3.32 4.50 -4.20
C THR A 7 4.19 5.57 -3.55
N PHE A 8 5.06 6.24 -4.31
CA PHE A 8 5.88 7.34 -3.78
C PHE A 8 5.03 8.50 -3.28
N ILE A 9 4.05 8.95 -4.08
CA ILE A 9 3.12 10.00 -3.70
C ILE A 9 2.38 9.58 -2.42
N ALA A 10 1.80 8.38 -2.39
CA ALA A 10 1.06 7.85 -1.25
C ALA A 10 1.90 7.85 0.03
N LEU A 11 3.17 7.42 -0.02
CA LEU A 11 4.09 7.45 1.12
C LEU A 11 4.37 8.87 1.61
N VAL A 12 4.67 9.80 0.70
CA VAL A 12 4.99 11.19 1.04
C VAL A 12 3.77 11.91 1.61
N THR A 13 2.62 11.81 0.93
CA THR A 13 1.38 12.45 1.39
C THR A 13 0.85 11.78 2.66
N GLY A 14 1.00 10.46 2.79
CA GLY A 14 0.63 9.70 3.97
C GLY A 14 1.47 10.11 5.19
N ALA A 15 2.78 10.22 5.04
CA ALA A 15 3.67 10.71 6.10
C ALA A 15 3.33 12.15 6.51
N ALA A 16 3.06 13.01 5.54
CA ALA A 16 2.66 14.40 5.79
C ALA A 16 1.33 14.51 6.55
N TRP A 17 0.37 13.65 6.23
CA TRP A 17 -0.89 13.57 6.95
C TRP A 17 -0.76 12.90 8.32
N GLY A 18 0.16 11.93 8.47
CA GLY A 18 0.42 11.24 9.74
C GLY A 18 0.91 12.18 10.85
N LYS A 19 1.67 13.24 10.51
CA LYS A 19 2.20 14.18 11.51
C LYS A 19 1.12 14.88 12.34
N PRO A 20 0.10 15.54 11.74
CA PRO A 20 -1.00 16.14 12.52
C PRO A 20 -1.94 15.11 13.15
N MET A 21 -2.15 13.93 12.55
CA MET A 21 -3.13 12.96 13.06
C MET A 21 -2.61 12.09 14.21
N TRP A 22 -1.35 11.69 14.14
CA TRP A 22 -0.76 10.74 15.09
C TRP A 22 0.56 11.22 15.71
N GLY A 23 0.98 12.46 15.45
CA GLY A 23 2.15 13.09 16.07
C GLY A 23 3.50 12.69 15.45
N THR A 24 3.53 11.75 14.51
CA THR A 24 4.75 11.22 13.88
C THR A 24 4.63 11.19 12.35
N TRP A 25 5.76 11.38 11.66
CA TRP A 25 5.84 11.28 10.20
C TRP A 25 5.92 9.82 9.72
N TRP A 26 6.45 8.94 10.56
CA TRP A 26 6.72 7.55 10.20
C TRP A 26 6.69 6.65 11.42
N VAL A 27 6.22 5.43 11.21
CA VAL A 27 6.34 4.31 12.14
C VAL A 27 6.74 3.09 11.33
N TRP A 28 7.63 2.27 11.88
CA TRP A 28 8.06 1.01 11.26
C TRP A 28 7.05 -0.10 11.50
N ASP A 29 5.80 0.13 11.11
CA ASP A 29 4.73 -0.86 11.22
C ASP A 29 4.55 -1.64 9.90
N ALA A 30 3.75 -2.71 9.95
CA ALA A 30 3.56 -3.58 8.81
C ALA A 30 2.96 -2.85 7.60
N ARG A 31 2.09 -1.84 7.81
CA ARG A 31 1.41 -1.11 6.74
C ARG A 31 2.36 -0.19 5.99
N LEU A 32 3.04 0.70 6.71
CA LEU A 32 3.97 1.67 6.10
C LEU A 32 5.21 0.98 5.54
N THR A 33 5.74 -0.02 6.25
CA THR A 33 6.94 -0.72 5.81
C THR A 33 6.69 -1.56 4.56
N SER A 34 5.55 -2.24 4.45
CA SER A 34 5.23 -3.05 3.26
C SER A 34 4.96 -2.17 2.03
N GLU A 35 4.36 -0.98 2.19
CA GLU A 35 4.21 0.00 1.11
C GLU A 35 5.57 0.58 0.67
N LEU A 36 6.49 0.84 1.61
CA LEU A 36 7.87 1.23 1.27
C LEU A 36 8.61 0.12 0.52
N VAL A 37 8.45 -1.13 0.94
CA VAL A 37 9.00 -2.30 0.22
C VAL A 37 8.43 -2.37 -1.19
N LEU A 38 7.13 -2.08 -1.38
CA LEU A 38 6.53 -2.03 -2.72
C LEU A 38 7.19 -0.96 -3.61
N LEU A 39 7.52 0.22 -3.07
CA LEU A 39 8.26 1.23 -3.81
C LEU A 39 9.62 0.69 -4.30
N PHE A 40 10.35 0.00 -3.42
CA PHE A 40 11.64 -0.60 -3.78
C PHE A 40 11.50 -1.75 -4.76
N LEU A 41 10.44 -2.56 -4.69
CA LEU A 41 10.14 -3.59 -5.69
C LEU A 41 9.90 -2.95 -7.05
N TYR A 42 9.11 -1.88 -7.14
CA TYR A 42 8.93 -1.16 -8.40
C TYR A 42 10.23 -0.57 -8.93
N ALA A 43 11.01 0.10 -8.07
CA ALA A 43 12.31 0.66 -8.45
C ALA A 43 13.27 -0.44 -8.92
N GLY A 44 13.31 -1.58 -8.24
CA GLY A 44 14.11 -2.73 -8.61
C GLY A 44 13.73 -3.32 -9.97
N VAL A 45 12.43 -3.43 -10.27
CA VAL A 45 11.96 -3.90 -11.59
C VAL A 45 12.37 -2.94 -12.69
N ILE A 46 12.20 -1.63 -12.47
CA ILE A 46 12.62 -0.60 -13.42
C ILE A 46 14.15 -0.64 -13.61
N ALA A 47 14.91 -0.75 -12.52
CA ALA A 47 16.36 -0.82 -12.57
C ALA A 47 16.84 -2.07 -13.33
N LEU A 48 16.32 -3.25 -13.01
CA LEU A 48 16.65 -4.51 -13.70
C LEU A 48 16.32 -4.45 -15.20
N TRP A 49 15.22 -3.83 -15.58
CA TRP A 49 14.86 -3.68 -16.98
C TRP A 49 15.85 -2.81 -17.78
N HIS A 50 16.49 -1.83 -17.13
CA HIS A 50 17.45 -0.92 -17.76
C HIS A 50 18.91 -1.33 -17.55
N ALA A 51 19.19 -2.27 -16.64
CA ALA A 51 20.56 -2.70 -16.32
C ALA A 51 21.16 -3.67 -17.35
N PHE A 52 20.33 -4.32 -18.18
CA PHE A 52 20.79 -5.29 -19.18
C PHE A 52 20.47 -4.82 -20.60
N ASP A 53 21.45 -4.98 -21.50
CA ASP A 53 21.26 -4.74 -22.93
C ASP A 53 20.41 -5.84 -23.59
N ASP A 54 20.61 -7.10 -23.17
CA ASP A 54 19.78 -8.23 -23.60
C ASP A 54 18.40 -8.16 -22.94
N ARG A 55 17.38 -7.87 -23.76
CA ARG A 55 15.98 -7.77 -23.34
C ARG A 55 15.41 -9.07 -22.78
N LYS A 56 15.89 -10.23 -23.24
CA LYS A 56 15.45 -11.54 -22.72
C LYS A 56 15.97 -11.78 -21.32
N MET A 57 17.24 -11.44 -21.07
CA MET A 57 17.83 -11.50 -19.74
C MET A 57 17.17 -10.49 -18.79
N ALA A 58 16.99 -9.24 -19.23
CA ALA A 58 16.30 -8.19 -18.50
C ALA A 58 14.89 -8.64 -18.06
N GLY A 59 14.11 -9.16 -19.01
CA GLY A 59 12.75 -9.65 -18.76
C GLY A 59 12.71 -10.82 -17.78
N ARG A 60 13.67 -11.75 -17.84
CA ARG A 60 13.74 -12.87 -16.89
C ARG A 60 14.07 -12.39 -15.47
N ALA A 61 15.06 -11.51 -15.32
CA ALA A 61 15.45 -10.96 -14.02
C ALA A 61 14.31 -10.13 -13.40
N ALA A 62 13.73 -9.21 -14.18
CA ALA A 62 12.60 -8.40 -13.75
C ALA A 62 11.37 -9.27 -13.43
N GLY A 63 11.10 -10.30 -14.23
CA GLY A 63 9.98 -11.22 -14.01
C GLY A 63 10.11 -12.02 -12.70
N ILE A 64 11.31 -12.50 -12.36
CA ILE A 64 11.56 -13.16 -11.07
C ILE A 64 11.27 -12.21 -9.92
N LEU A 65 11.75 -10.96 -10.00
CA LEU A 65 11.50 -9.97 -8.96
C LEU A 65 10.01 -9.65 -8.80
N VAL A 66 9.27 -9.52 -9.91
CA VAL A 66 7.81 -9.32 -9.88
C VAL A 66 7.12 -10.50 -9.21
N LEU A 67 7.45 -11.74 -9.58
CA LEU A 67 6.83 -12.94 -9.01
C LEU A 67 7.02 -13.02 -7.50
N VAL A 68 8.24 -12.72 -7.02
CA VAL A 68 8.52 -12.65 -5.57
C VAL A 68 7.77 -11.47 -4.95
N GLY A 69 7.76 -10.32 -5.61
CA GLY A 69 7.12 -9.10 -5.13
C GLY A 69 5.61 -9.18 -4.98
N VAL A 70 4.92 -10.04 -5.75
CA VAL A 70 3.47 -10.28 -5.62
C VAL A 70 3.08 -10.73 -4.22
N VAL A 71 3.97 -11.43 -3.51
CA VAL A 71 3.75 -11.86 -2.11
C VAL A 71 3.59 -10.67 -1.17
N ASN A 72 4.14 -9.50 -1.51
CA ASN A 72 3.98 -8.30 -0.70
C ASN A 72 2.55 -7.72 -0.75
N LEU A 73 1.79 -7.97 -1.83
CA LEU A 73 0.43 -7.44 -2.00
C LEU A 73 -0.56 -7.92 -0.90
N PRO A 74 -0.67 -9.22 -0.58
CA PRO A 74 -1.50 -9.65 0.53
C PRO A 74 -1.00 -9.13 1.87
N VAL A 75 0.31 -8.98 2.07
CA VAL A 75 0.87 -8.39 3.30
C VAL A 75 0.40 -6.95 3.47
N ILE A 76 0.45 -6.13 2.42
CA ILE A 76 -0.06 -4.75 2.45
C ILE A 76 -1.56 -4.75 2.77
N HIS A 77 -2.35 -5.54 2.03
CA HIS A 77 -3.81 -5.55 2.17
C HIS A 77 -4.25 -5.96 3.58
N TYR A 78 -3.73 -7.09 4.07
CA TYR A 78 -4.09 -7.61 5.39
C TYR A 78 -3.28 -7.00 6.54
N SER A 79 -2.35 -6.08 6.27
CA SER A 79 -1.59 -5.38 7.32
C SER A 79 -2.49 -4.70 8.36
N VAL A 80 -3.68 -4.31 7.94
CA VAL A 80 -4.71 -3.66 8.77
C VAL A 80 -5.37 -4.62 9.75
N GLU A 81 -5.41 -5.91 9.43
CA GLU A 81 -6.09 -6.95 10.21
C GLU A 81 -5.11 -7.79 11.02
N TRP A 82 -3.93 -8.08 10.45
CA TRP A 82 -2.93 -8.93 11.09
C TRP A 82 -2.17 -8.23 12.22
N TRP A 83 -2.02 -6.90 12.19
CA TRP A 83 -1.30 -6.15 13.22
C TRP A 83 -2.12 -5.04 13.84
N ASN A 84 -2.09 -5.00 15.18
CA ASN A 84 -2.59 -3.86 15.96
C ASN A 84 -1.49 -2.80 16.02
N THR A 85 -1.72 -1.68 15.34
CA THR A 85 -0.73 -0.60 15.18
C THR A 85 -1.36 0.75 15.54
N LEU A 86 -0.59 1.83 15.38
CA LEU A 86 -1.07 3.20 15.53
C LEU A 86 -2.25 3.52 14.60
N HIS A 87 -2.29 2.86 13.44
CA HIS A 87 -3.31 3.08 12.44
C HIS A 87 -4.63 2.41 12.85
N GLN A 88 -5.75 3.08 12.54
CA GLN A 88 -7.07 2.50 12.72
C GLN A 88 -7.19 1.17 11.94
N GLY A 89 -7.83 0.19 12.58
CA GLY A 89 -8.18 -1.11 11.99
C GLY A 89 -9.27 -1.02 10.91
N SER A 90 -9.61 -2.15 10.31
CA SER A 90 -10.58 -2.18 9.22
C SER A 90 -11.97 -1.80 9.73
N THR A 91 -12.64 -0.90 9.02
CA THR A 91 -14.03 -0.55 9.31
C THR A 91 -14.93 -1.58 8.65
N GLN A 92 -15.54 -2.45 9.44
CA GLN A 92 -16.59 -3.35 8.98
C GLN A 92 -17.95 -2.65 9.11
N MET A 93 -18.56 -2.27 7.99
CA MET A 93 -19.83 -1.50 7.98
C MET A 93 -20.96 -2.11 8.81
N GLN A 94 -20.96 -3.43 9.03
CA GLN A 94 -21.98 -4.13 9.82
C GLN A 94 -21.67 -4.23 11.32
N GLN A 95 -20.42 -4.04 11.73
CA GLN A 95 -19.99 -4.23 13.12
C GLN A 95 -19.43 -2.96 13.76
N SER A 96 -18.69 -2.15 12.99
CA SER A 96 -17.99 -0.95 13.46
C SER A 96 -18.85 0.32 13.42
N ILE A 97 -20.01 0.26 12.76
CA ILE A 97 -20.90 1.41 12.55
C ILE A 97 -22.22 1.18 13.29
N ASP A 98 -22.64 2.21 14.03
CA ASP A 98 -23.92 2.22 14.73
C ASP A 98 -25.07 1.84 13.78
N PRO A 99 -25.98 0.92 14.16
CA PRO A 99 -27.10 0.49 13.32
C PRO A 99 -27.89 1.64 12.68
N ALA A 100 -28.09 2.75 13.39
CA ALA A 100 -28.82 3.92 12.89
C ALA A 100 -28.06 4.66 11.76
N MET A 101 -26.73 4.57 11.74
CA MET A 101 -25.88 5.24 10.74
C MET A 101 -25.64 4.40 9.48
N ARG A 102 -26.06 3.13 9.46
CA ARG A 102 -25.80 2.23 8.32
C ARG A 102 -26.60 2.59 7.07
N SER A 103 -27.88 2.91 7.21
CA SER A 103 -28.71 3.26 6.06
C SER A 103 -28.35 4.64 5.49
N PRO A 104 -28.14 5.72 6.27
CA PRO A 104 -27.68 6.99 5.72
C PRO A 104 -26.35 6.86 4.98
N LEU A 105 -25.40 6.10 5.52
CA LEU A 105 -24.09 5.90 4.88
C LEU A 105 -24.21 5.17 3.54
N ARG A 106 -25.06 4.14 3.44
CA ARG A 106 -25.32 3.43 2.18
C ARG A 106 -25.93 4.36 1.11
N TRP A 107 -26.86 5.21 1.51
CA TRP A 107 -27.44 6.21 0.61
C TRP A 107 -26.42 7.25 0.15
N ALA A 108 -25.54 7.70 1.05
CA ALA A 108 -24.47 8.62 0.71
C ALA A 108 -23.47 8.02 -0.28
N ILE A 109 -23.10 6.74 -0.11
CA ILE A 109 -22.20 6.02 -1.03
C ILE A 109 -22.85 5.82 -2.40
N ALA A 110 -24.15 5.49 -2.46
CA ALA A 110 -24.85 5.28 -3.73
C ALA A 110 -25.09 6.59 -4.52
N GLY A 111 -25.08 7.73 -3.83
CA GLY A 111 -25.29 9.05 -4.44
C GLY A 111 -24.02 9.73 -4.99
N TYR A 112 -22.84 9.14 -4.79
CA TYR A 112 -21.54 9.63 -5.29
C TYR A 112 -21.06 8.75 -6.45
#